data_AF-A0A9P2FF16-F1
#
_entry.id   AF-A0A9P2FF16-F1
#
_cell.length_a   1.000
_cell.length_b   1.000
_cell.length_c   1.000
_cell.angle_alpha   90.00
_cell.angle_beta   90.00
_cell.angle_gamma   90.00
#
_symmetry.space_group_name_H-M   'P 1'
#
loop_
_entity.id
_entity.type
_entity.pdbx_description
1 polymer ?
#
loop_
_entity_poly.entity_id
_entity_poly.type
_entity_poly.pdbx_seq_one_letter_code
_entity_poly.pdbx_strand_id
1 'polypeptide(L)'
;MVFLENFKTIVKEIYRNELDLTQRDESKRFYILTGYDLTMGLLKYIERNPHQNASILSILDYYRMDYQELHDFIKLNSAEIPEFFSTEALSFEAFKDVKSYNFGLFLEVYMEQEK
;
A
#
# COMPACT_ATOMS: atom_id res chain seq x y z
N MET A 1 2.47 -18.51 -7.63
CA MET A 1 1.60 -18.47 -6.43
C MET A 1 2.41 -18.39 -5.12
N VAL A 2 3.44 -19.22 -4.89
CA VAL A 2 4.29 -19.20 -3.68
C VAL A 2 4.93 -17.82 -3.39
N PHE A 3 5.34 -17.10 -4.43
CA PHE A 3 6.00 -15.78 -4.28
C PHE A 3 5.06 -14.68 -3.77
N LEU A 4 3.79 -14.69 -4.19
CA LEU A 4 2.78 -13.72 -3.77
C LEU A 4 2.38 -13.90 -2.30
N GLU A 5 2.23 -15.15 -1.84
CA GLU A 5 1.89 -15.42 -0.43
C GLU A 5 3.04 -15.01 0.52
N ASN A 6 4.28 -15.24 0.11
CA ASN A 6 5.44 -14.74 0.84
C ASN A 6 5.44 -13.20 0.87
N PHE A 7 5.15 -12.54 -0.25
CA PHE A 7 5.13 -11.09 -0.29
C PHE A 7 4.00 -10.46 0.57
N LYS A 8 2.80 -11.04 0.57
CA LYS A 8 1.73 -10.63 1.51
C LYS A 8 2.15 -10.76 2.97
N THR A 9 2.93 -11.79 3.30
CA THR A 9 3.46 -11.98 4.65
C THR A 9 4.38 -10.82 5.02
N ILE A 10 5.31 -10.46 4.14
CA ILE A 10 6.18 -9.29 4.31
C ILE A 10 5.35 -8.01 4.53
N VAL A 11 4.35 -7.76 3.69
CA VAL A 11 3.46 -6.60 3.83
C VAL A 11 2.80 -6.57 5.20
N LYS A 12 2.18 -7.66 5.64
CA LYS A 12 1.55 -7.75 6.96
C LYS A 12 2.53 -7.47 8.09
N GLU A 13 3.77 -7.91 7.97
CA GLU A 13 4.81 -7.69 8.99
C GLU A 13 5.24 -6.22 9.07
N ILE A 14 5.43 -5.54 7.93
CA ILE A 14 5.73 -4.10 7.88
C ILE A 14 4.67 -3.33 8.67
N TYR A 15 3.40 -3.52 8.33
CA TYR A 15 2.29 -2.78 8.96
C TYR A 15 2.09 -3.13 10.42
N ARG A 16 2.27 -4.41 10.82
CA ARG A 16 2.20 -4.82 12.22
C ARG A 16 3.29 -4.12 13.05
N ASN A 17 4.53 -4.15 12.58
CA ASN A 17 5.66 -3.55 13.29
C ASN A 17 5.46 -2.04 13.44
N GLU A 18 5.06 -1.35 12.38
CA GLU A 18 4.78 0.09 12.42
C GLU A 18 3.62 0.45 13.35
N LEU A 19 2.55 -0.36 13.35
CA LEU A 19 1.42 -0.15 14.25
C LEU A 19 1.84 -0.32 15.72
N ASP A 20 2.69 -1.30 16.01
CA ASP A 20 3.22 -1.55 17.36
C ASP A 20 4.12 -0.42 17.86
N LEU A 21 4.91 0.19 16.97
CA LEU A 21 5.77 1.33 17.30
C LEU A 21 4.97 2.63 17.55
N THR A 22 3.77 2.74 16.97
CA THR A 22 3.00 3.98 16.94
C THR A 22 1.69 3.92 17.75
N GLN A 23 1.51 2.91 18.61
CA GLN A 23 0.23 2.63 19.30
C GLN A 23 -0.43 3.82 20.03
N ARG A 24 0.35 4.83 20.45
CA ARG A 24 -0.15 6.02 21.16
C ARG A 24 -0.44 7.24 20.27
N ASP A 25 -0.08 7.19 19.00
CA ASP A 25 -0.25 8.30 18.05
C ASP A 25 -1.41 7.98 17.09
N GLU A 26 -2.58 8.55 17.37
CA GLU A 26 -3.79 8.31 16.58
C GLU A 26 -3.65 8.75 15.12
N SER A 27 -2.88 9.81 14.85
CA SER A 27 -2.67 10.31 13.49
C SER A 27 -1.82 9.33 12.68
N LYS A 28 -0.75 8.79 13.28
CA LYS A 28 0.07 7.76 12.63
C LYS A 28 -0.70 6.46 12.43
N ARG A 29 -1.50 6.05 13.42
CA ARG A 29 -2.37 4.86 13.30
C ARG A 29 -3.32 4.98 12.10
N PHE A 30 -3.90 6.17 11.89
CA PHE A 30 -4.72 6.43 10.72
C PHE A 30 -3.96 6.20 9.41
N TYR A 31 -2.75 6.75 9.25
CA TYR A 31 -1.95 6.58 8.03
C TYR A 31 -1.49 5.13 7.80
N ILE A 32 -1.21 4.39 8.87
CA ILE A 32 -0.79 2.98 8.81
C ILE A 32 -1.97 2.10 8.39
N LEU A 33 -3.14 2.24 9.03
CA LEU A 33 -4.30 1.40 8.74
C LEU A 33 -4.87 1.70 7.34
N THR A 34 -5.00 2.97 6.99
CA THR A 34 -5.48 3.37 5.67
C THR A 34 -4.48 3.02 4.57
N GLY A 35 -3.19 3.14 4.89
CA GLY A 35 -2.10 2.69 4.03
C GLY A 35 -2.11 1.19 3.76
N TYR A 36 -2.44 0.41 4.78
CA TYR A 36 -2.60 -1.04 4.64
C TYR A 36 -3.70 -1.37 3.65
N ASP A 37 -4.87 -0.72 3.75
CA ASP A 37 -5.97 -0.92 2.80
C ASP A 37 -5.55 -0.57 1.36
N LEU A 38 -4.90 0.58 1.17
CA LEU A 38 -4.33 0.98 -0.12
C LEU A 38 -3.39 -0.09 -0.68
N THR A 39 -2.40 -0.52 0.10
CA THR A 39 -1.44 -1.54 -0.31
C THR A 39 -2.11 -2.87 -0.62
N MET A 40 -3.08 -3.29 0.19
CA MET A 40 -3.83 -4.52 -0.04
C MET A 40 -4.66 -4.44 -1.32
N GLY A 41 -5.28 -3.31 -1.63
CA GLY A 41 -5.96 -3.10 -2.90
C GLY A 41 -5.02 -3.16 -4.09
N LEU A 42 -3.82 -2.57 -3.99
CA LEU A 42 -2.78 -2.68 -5.03
C LEU A 42 -2.33 -4.13 -5.22
N LEU A 43 -2.14 -4.88 -4.14
CA LEU A 43 -1.85 -6.32 -4.21
C LEU A 43 -2.98 -7.07 -4.91
N LYS A 44 -4.24 -6.81 -4.56
CA LYS A 44 -5.40 -7.44 -5.22
C LYS A 44 -5.46 -7.13 -6.71
N TYR A 45 -5.10 -5.93 -7.10
CA TYR A 45 -4.98 -5.59 -8.51
C TYR A 45 -3.90 -6.43 -9.19
N ILE A 46 -2.70 -6.53 -8.59
CA ILE A 46 -1.61 -7.37 -9.11
C ILE A 46 -2.05 -8.84 -9.22
N GLU A 47 -2.76 -9.38 -8.23
CA GLU A 47 -3.26 -10.77 -8.24
C GLU A 47 -4.14 -11.08 -9.44
N ARG A 48 -4.95 -10.11 -9.87
CA ARG A 48 -5.86 -10.25 -11.01
C ARG A 48 -5.14 -10.14 -12.35
N ASN A 49 -3.88 -9.70 -12.36
CA ASN A 49 -3.06 -9.51 -13.55
C ASN A 49 -1.94 -10.57 -13.59
N PRO A 50 -2.20 -11.77 -14.15
CA PRO A 50 -1.36 -12.96 -14.00
C PRO A 50 0.05 -12.86 -14.60
N HIS A 51 0.34 -11.80 -15.35
CA HIS A 51 1.66 -11.52 -15.91
C HIS A 51 2.57 -10.72 -14.97
N GLN A 52 2.05 -10.21 -13.85
CA GLN A 52 2.83 -9.43 -12.89
C GLN A 52 3.34 -10.33 -11.76
N ASN A 53 4.66 -10.41 -11.59
CA ASN A 53 5.28 -11.02 -10.42
C ASN A 53 5.19 -10.04 -9.24
N ALA A 54 4.37 -10.37 -8.24
CA ALA A 54 4.18 -9.52 -7.06
C ALA A 54 5.43 -9.47 -6.17
N SER A 55 6.09 -8.32 -6.09
CA SER A 55 7.23 -8.06 -5.21
C SER A 55 7.13 -6.65 -4.60
N ILE A 56 8.08 -6.30 -3.72
CA ILE A 56 8.22 -4.92 -3.20
C ILE A 56 8.30 -3.90 -4.35
N LEU A 57 9.04 -4.22 -5.41
CA LEU A 57 9.17 -3.34 -6.59
C LEU A 57 7.81 -3.09 -7.25
N SER A 58 6.95 -4.10 -7.36
CA SER A 58 5.62 -3.96 -7.95
C SER A 58 4.77 -2.94 -7.20
N ILE A 59 4.83 -2.94 -5.87
CA ILE A 59 4.11 -1.97 -5.04
C ILE A 59 4.76 -0.59 -5.10
N LEU A 60 6.09 -0.52 -5.08
CA LEU A 60 6.81 0.74 -5.25
C LEU A 60 6.49 1.41 -6.58
N ASP A 61 6.29 0.66 -7.67
CA ASP A 61 5.94 1.23 -8.97
C ASP A 61 4.57 1.93 -8.94
N TYR A 62 3.57 1.37 -8.26
CA TYR A 62 2.30 2.07 -8.02
C TYR A 62 2.50 3.30 -7.12
N TYR A 63 3.28 3.18 -6.04
CA TYR A 63 3.57 4.32 -5.17
C TYR A 63 4.41 5.42 -5.84
N ARG A 64 5.12 5.12 -6.94
CA ARG A 64 5.87 6.09 -7.75
C ARG A 64 5.01 6.84 -8.76
N MET A 65 3.82 6.34 -9.10
CA MET A 65 2.84 7.11 -9.87
C MET A 65 2.63 8.48 -9.23
N ASP A 66 2.29 9.46 -10.06
CA ASP A 66 1.94 10.76 -9.51
C ASP A 66 0.70 10.65 -8.60
N TYR A 67 0.52 11.62 -7.70
CA TYR A 67 -0.58 11.57 -6.74
C TYR A 67 -1.95 11.48 -7.42
N GLN A 68 -2.13 12.21 -8.53
CA GLN A 68 -3.40 12.26 -9.24
C GLN A 68 -3.64 10.93 -9.99
N GLU A 69 -2.63 10.43 -10.68
CA GLU A 69 -2.64 9.17 -11.42
C GLU A 69 -3.01 8.00 -10.51
N LEU A 70 -2.34 7.85 -9.36
CA LEU A 70 -2.66 6.76 -8.44
C LEU A 70 -4.07 6.90 -7.84
N HIS A 71 -4.48 8.12 -7.52
CA HIS A 71 -5.81 8.38 -6.97
C HIS A 71 -6.92 8.10 -7.98
N ASP A 72 -6.74 8.50 -9.24
CA ASP A 72 -7.68 8.18 -10.31
C ASP A 72 -7.70 6.68 -10.58
N PHE A 73 -6.54 6.02 -10.58
CA PHE A 73 -6.46 4.56 -10.67
C PHE A 73 -7.30 3.86 -9.58
N ILE A 74 -7.20 4.31 -8.32
CA ILE A 74 -7.99 3.76 -7.20
C ILE A 74 -9.49 3.94 -7.47
N LYS A 75 -9.91 5.13 -7.88
CA LYS A 75 -11.31 5.44 -8.21
C LYS A 75 -11.85 4.59 -9.35
N LEU A 76 -11.06 4.38 -10.39
CA LEU A 76 -11.48 3.55 -11.52
C LEU A 76 -11.67 2.07 -11.14
N ASN A 77 -10.95 1.59 -10.11
CA ASN A 77 -10.92 0.18 -9.74
C ASN A 77 -11.69 -0.16 -8.45
N SER A 78 -12.17 0.83 -7.69
CA SER A 78 -12.75 0.63 -6.35
C SER A 78 -14.02 -0.23 -6.35
N ALA A 79 -14.81 -0.15 -7.42
CA ALA A 79 -16.00 -0.98 -7.59
C ALA A 79 -15.68 -2.48 -7.62
N GLU A 80 -14.53 -2.84 -8.16
CA GLU A 80 -14.10 -4.23 -8.31
C GLU A 80 -13.14 -4.68 -7.21
N ILE A 81 -12.43 -3.75 -6.55
CA ILE A 81 -11.43 -4.02 -5.52
C ILE A 81 -11.88 -3.35 -4.22
N PRO A 82 -12.60 -4.08 -3.34
CA PRO A 82 -13.21 -3.52 -2.13
C PRO A 82 -12.21 -2.88 -1.16
N GLU A 83 -10.97 -3.36 -1.14
CA GLU A 83 -9.89 -2.81 -0.32
C GLU A 83 -9.58 -1.33 -0.65
N PHE A 84 -9.97 -0.83 -1.82
CA PHE A 84 -9.83 0.58 -2.16
C PHE A 84 -10.91 1.49 -1.57
N PHE A 85 -12.01 0.95 -1.04
CA PHE A 85 -13.15 1.75 -0.58
C PHE A 85 -12.75 2.81 0.47
N SER A 86 -11.97 2.43 1.48
CA SER A 86 -11.51 3.35 2.53
C SER A 86 -10.58 4.43 1.98
N THR A 87 -9.76 4.09 0.98
CA THR A 87 -8.82 5.02 0.35
C THR A 87 -9.53 5.98 -0.61
N GLU A 88 -10.51 5.50 -1.37
CA GLU A 88 -11.33 6.33 -2.26
C GLU A 88 -12.16 7.36 -1.49
N ALA A 89 -12.64 7.00 -0.30
CA ALA A 89 -13.43 7.89 0.56
C ALA A 89 -12.63 9.07 1.14
N LEU A 90 -11.31 9.06 1.02
CA LEU A 90 -10.45 10.14 1.52
C LEU A 90 -10.58 11.41 0.69
N SER A 91 -10.33 12.55 1.36
CA SER A 91 -9.97 13.76 0.63
C SER A 91 -8.64 13.55 -0.12
N PHE A 92 -8.45 14.23 -1.24
CA PHE A 92 -7.22 14.10 -2.03
C PHE A 92 -5.96 14.47 -1.24
N GLU A 93 -6.02 15.45 -0.34
CA GLU A 93 -4.88 15.81 0.53
C GLU A 93 -4.56 14.69 1.53
N ALA A 94 -5.58 14.13 2.20
CA ALA A 94 -5.37 12.99 3.09
C ALA A 94 -4.81 11.77 2.34
N PHE A 95 -5.23 11.56 1.09
CA PHE A 95 -4.67 10.52 0.23
C PHE A 95 -3.18 10.74 -0.05
N LYS A 96 -2.74 11.98 -0.34
CA LYS A 96 -1.32 12.29 -0.55
C LYS A 96 -0.48 11.96 0.67
N ASP A 97 -0.98 12.29 1.86
CA ASP A 97 -0.30 12.02 3.13
C ASP A 97 -0.18 10.52 3.36
N VAL A 98 -1.28 9.77 3.18
CA VAL A 98 -1.28 8.29 3.23
C VAL A 98 -0.27 7.72 2.24
N LYS A 99 -0.33 8.10 0.97
CA LYS A 99 0.59 7.60 -0.06
C LYS A 99 2.05 7.89 0.29
N SER A 100 2.35 9.11 0.72
CA SER A 100 3.73 9.53 1.02
C SER A 100 4.31 8.81 2.23
N TYR A 101 3.51 8.65 3.29
CA TYR A 101 3.91 7.88 4.48
C TYR A 101 4.22 6.42 4.11
N ASN A 102 3.30 5.79 3.39
CA ASN A 102 3.41 4.38 3.03
C ASN A 102 4.53 4.13 2.01
N PHE A 103 4.77 5.05 1.09
CA PHE A 103 5.92 4.97 0.19
C PHE A 103 7.24 4.94 0.97
N GLY A 104 7.36 5.76 2.02
CA GLY A 104 8.52 5.74 2.93
C GLY A 104 8.77 4.35 3.53
N LEU A 105 7.72 3.73 4.10
CA LEU A 105 7.83 2.39 4.68
C LEU A 105 8.33 1.34 3.68
N PHE A 106 7.77 1.35 2.47
CA PHE A 106 8.17 0.39 1.43
C PHE A 106 9.58 0.65 0.90
N LEU A 107 9.99 1.92 0.82
CA LEU A 107 11.36 2.27 0.45
C LEU A 107 12.37 1.80 1.50
N GLU A 108 12.08 1.97 2.79
CA GLU A 108 12.95 1.53 3.87
C GLU A 108 13.20 0.02 3.80
N VAL A 109 12.13 -0.76 3.67
CA VAL A 109 12.21 -2.22 3.57
C VAL A 109 12.96 -2.65 2.31
N TYR A 110 12.70 -2.00 1.18
CA TYR A 110 13.44 -2.25 -0.06
C TYR A 110 14.95 -2.05 0.15
N MET A 111 15.34 -0.93 0.75
CA MET A 111 16.74 -0.59 1.01
C MET A 111 17.40 -1.52 2.03
N GLU A 112 16.65 -2.16 2.93
CA GLU A 112 17.18 -3.17 3.85
C GLU A 112 17.45 -4.51 3.17
N GLN A 113 16.65 -4.89 2.16
CA GLN A 113 16.83 -6.15 1.43
C GLN A 113 17.98 -6.12 0.42
N GLU A 114 18.38 -4.93 -0.03
CA GLU A 114 19.50 -4.71 -0.97
C GLU A 114 20.87 -4.59 -0.27
N LYS A 115 20.93 -4.65 1.06
CA LYS A 115 22.18 -4.61 1.86
C LYS A 115 22.74 -6.00 2.13
#